data_AF-A0A438C374-F1
#
_entry.id   AF-A0A438C374-F1
#
_cell.length_a   1.000
_cell.length_b   1.000
_cell.length_c   1.000
_cell.angle_alpha   90.00
_cell.angle_beta   90.00
_cell.angle_gamma   90.00
#
_symmetry.space_group_name_H-M   'P 1'
#
loop_
_entity.id
_entity.type
_entity.pdbx_description
1 polymer ?
#
loop_
_entity_poly.entity_id
_entity_poly.type
_entity_poly.pdbx_seq_one_letter_code
_entity_poly.pdbx_strand_id
1 'polypeptide(L)'
;MSAYFVGLLVPLVFTLLFRNAKSGKKRGLPVDVGGEPGYAIRNRRFTSPVKSAWEGISTLAELFEQLCKQHRDKHLLGTRKLISRETEVTADGRSFEKVHLGDYEWLTYGKTFEVVCSFASGLAQLGHKREERAAIFADTREEWFIALQACFRCNITVVTIYASLGEEALCHSLNEVSLPLSLSNLVCSVMLSGCTLLGFFYIICQKRINYDNLGEDSGKGGQIFC
;
A
#
# COMPACT_ATOMS: atom_id res chain seq x y z
N MET A 1 10.83 -68.89 -26.38
CA MET A 1 9.77 -67.86 -26.52
C MET A 1 9.47 -67.08 -25.22
N SER A 2 9.80 -67.53 -24.00
CA SER A 2 9.34 -66.84 -22.78
C SER A 2 10.11 -65.57 -22.36
N ALA A 3 11.39 -65.41 -22.73
CA ALA A 3 12.20 -64.28 -22.27
C ALA A 3 11.75 -62.92 -22.86
N TYR A 4 11.28 -62.91 -24.10
CA TYR A 4 10.80 -61.70 -24.77
C TYR A 4 9.46 -61.20 -24.21
N PHE A 5 8.58 -62.11 -23.78
CA PHE A 5 7.34 -61.74 -23.12
C PHE A 5 7.60 -61.05 -21.78
N VAL A 6 8.55 -61.55 -20.98
CA VAL A 6 8.95 -60.90 -19.72
C VAL A 6 9.58 -59.53 -19.98
N GLY A 7 10.44 -59.42 -20.99
CA GLY A 7 11.09 -58.16 -21.37
C GLY A 7 10.15 -57.07 -21.89
N LEU A 8 8.97 -57.43 -22.45
CA LEU A 8 7.99 -56.47 -22.94
C LEU A 8 6.85 -56.21 -21.93
N LEU A 9 6.35 -57.26 -21.27
CA LEU A 9 5.23 -57.14 -20.34
C LEU A 9 5.63 -56.49 -19.01
N VAL A 10 6.81 -56.80 -18.48
CA VAL A 10 7.23 -56.25 -17.18
C VAL A 10 7.37 -54.73 -17.26
N PRO A 11 8.07 -54.13 -18.23
CA PRO A 11 8.11 -52.68 -18.36
C PRO A 11 6.73 -52.10 -18.58
N LEU A 12 5.90 -52.68 -19.46
CA LEU A 12 4.60 -52.12 -19.83
C LEU A 12 3.58 -52.14 -18.68
N VAL A 13 3.57 -53.21 -17.88
CA VAL A 13 2.79 -53.29 -16.64
C VAL A 13 3.33 -52.30 -15.60
N PHE A 14 4.64 -52.16 -15.48
CA PHE A 14 5.25 -51.16 -14.59
C PHE A 14 4.87 -49.73 -15.03
N THR A 15 4.91 -49.41 -16.32
CA THR A 15 4.50 -48.09 -16.82
C THR A 15 3.02 -47.83 -16.57
N LEU A 16 2.15 -48.83 -16.74
CA LEU A 16 0.71 -48.70 -16.46
C LEU A 16 0.42 -48.48 -14.97
N LEU A 17 1.11 -49.21 -14.08
CA LEU A 17 0.99 -49.03 -12.63
C LEU A 17 1.47 -47.64 -12.19
N PHE A 18 2.57 -47.13 -12.75
CA PHE A 18 3.09 -45.81 -12.43
C PHE A 18 2.34 -44.64 -13.11
N ARG A 19 1.63 -44.88 -14.23
CA ARG A 19 0.81 -43.84 -14.90
C ARG A 19 -0.40 -43.42 -14.06
N ASN A 20 -0.98 -44.36 -13.31
CA ASN A 20 -2.14 -44.10 -12.44
C ASN A 20 -1.78 -43.51 -11.07
N ALA A 21 -0.49 -43.40 -10.73
CA ALA A 21 -0.04 -42.90 -9.43
C ALA A 21 0.03 -41.36 -9.33
N LYS A 22 -0.18 -40.62 -10.44
CA LYS A 22 -0.30 -39.16 -10.37
C LYS A 22 -1.71 -38.78 -9.92
N SER A 23 -2.02 -39.00 -8.64
CA SER A 23 -3.12 -38.27 -8.01
C SER A 23 -2.72 -36.79 -8.02
N GLY A 24 -3.49 -35.96 -8.73
CA GLY A 24 -3.28 -34.52 -8.70
C GLY A 24 -3.27 -34.06 -7.24
N LYS A 25 -2.23 -33.35 -6.80
CA LYS A 25 -2.17 -32.77 -5.46
C LYS A 25 -3.45 -31.96 -5.23
N LYS A 26 -4.44 -32.54 -4.55
CA LYS A 26 -5.67 -31.83 -4.18
C LYS A 26 -5.28 -30.74 -3.18
N ARG A 27 -5.23 -29.50 -3.65
CA ARG A 27 -4.93 -28.31 -2.85
C ARG A 27 -6.25 -27.80 -2.26
N GLY A 28 -6.75 -28.49 -1.23
CA GLY A 28 -7.96 -28.09 -0.52
C GLY A 28 -8.10 -28.82 0.81
N LEU A 29 -8.69 -28.17 1.80
CA LEU A 29 -9.12 -28.82 3.04
C LEU A 29 -10.50 -29.45 2.81
N PRO A 30 -10.73 -30.71 3.22
CA PRO A 30 -12.06 -31.30 3.19
C PRO A 30 -12.96 -30.51 4.14
N VAL A 31 -14.15 -30.14 3.67
CA VAL A 31 -15.16 -29.42 4.45
C VAL A 31 -16.52 -30.03 4.11
N ASP A 32 -17.33 -30.29 5.13
CA ASP A 32 -18.73 -30.65 4.95
C ASP A 32 -19.54 -29.37 4.71
N VAL A 33 -20.15 -29.25 3.53
CA VAL A 33 -20.98 -28.10 3.15
C VAL A 33 -22.40 -28.60 2.96
N GLY A 34 -23.22 -28.48 4.00
CA GLY A 34 -24.63 -28.86 3.93
C GLY A 34 -24.89 -30.37 3.85
N GLY A 35 -24.00 -31.22 4.40
CA GLY A 35 -24.14 -32.68 4.40
C GLY A 35 -23.44 -33.36 3.24
N GLU A 36 -22.85 -32.60 2.31
CA GLU A 36 -22.03 -33.14 1.22
C GLU A 36 -20.52 -32.88 1.43
N PRO A 37 -19.67 -33.90 1.23
CA PRO A 37 -18.23 -33.76 1.36
C PRO A 37 -17.65 -32.91 0.21
N GLY A 38 -17.30 -31.66 0.52
CA GLY A 38 -16.67 -30.71 -0.39
C GLY A 38 -15.19 -30.47 -0.09
N TYR A 39 -14.55 -29.64 -0.93
CA TYR A 39 -13.19 -29.15 -0.71
C TYR A 39 -13.19 -27.62 -0.73
N ALA A 40 -12.69 -27.00 0.33
CA ALA A 40 -12.43 -25.56 0.34
C ALA A 40 -10.98 -25.27 -0.10
N ILE A 41 -10.81 -24.47 -1.15
CA ILE A 41 -9.50 -23.96 -1.55
C ILE A 41 -9.10 -22.86 -0.58
N ARG A 42 -8.39 -23.23 0.47
CA ARG A 42 -7.81 -22.32 1.46
C ARG A 42 -6.47 -22.85 1.96
N ASN A 43 -5.77 -22.03 2.75
CA ASN A 43 -4.50 -22.44 3.36
C ASN A 43 -4.70 -23.72 4.19
N ARG A 44 -4.07 -24.83 3.77
CA ARG A 44 -4.19 -26.14 4.43
C ARG A 44 -3.67 -26.16 5.87
N ARG A 45 -2.82 -25.19 6.25
CA ARG A 45 -2.24 -25.11 7.61
C ARG A 45 -3.29 -24.83 8.69
N PHE A 46 -4.47 -24.31 8.33
CA PHE A 46 -5.47 -23.89 9.30
C PHE A 46 -6.84 -24.46 8.93
N THR A 47 -7.43 -25.22 9.86
CA THR A 47 -8.77 -25.83 9.71
C THR A 47 -9.90 -24.85 9.99
N SER A 48 -9.62 -23.72 10.63
CA SER A 48 -10.54 -22.62 10.91
C SER A 48 -9.97 -21.29 10.41
N PRO A 49 -10.81 -20.25 10.19
CA PRO A 49 -10.32 -18.91 9.88
C PRO A 49 -9.38 -18.41 10.97
N VAL A 50 -8.15 -18.05 10.59
CA VAL A 50 -7.18 -17.44 11.49
C VAL A 50 -7.69 -16.03 11.82
N LYS A 51 -7.98 -15.75 13.09
CA LYS A 51 -8.44 -14.43 13.53
C LYS A 51 -7.30 -13.41 13.57
N SER A 52 -6.10 -13.83 13.97
CA SER A 52 -4.87 -13.04 13.90
C SER A 52 -3.67 -13.98 13.78
N ALA A 53 -2.66 -13.61 13.00
CA ALA A 53 -1.38 -14.31 12.97
C ALA A 53 -0.48 -13.96 14.16
N TRP A 54 -0.86 -12.96 14.96
CA TRP A 54 -0.08 -12.42 16.07
C TRP A 54 -0.88 -12.45 17.38
N GLU A 55 -0.36 -13.17 18.36
CA GLU A 55 -0.99 -13.32 19.66
C GLU A 55 -0.85 -12.03 20.49
N GLY A 56 -1.94 -11.59 21.10
CA GLY A 56 -1.96 -10.36 21.92
C GLY A 56 -1.93 -9.04 21.14
N ILE A 57 -1.96 -9.08 19.80
CA ILE A 57 -2.07 -7.88 18.95
C ILE A 57 -3.49 -7.77 18.41
N SER A 58 -4.14 -6.64 18.67
CA SER A 58 -5.52 -6.37 18.28
C SER A 58 -5.67 -5.25 17.25
N THR A 59 -4.67 -4.39 17.10
CA THR A 59 -4.71 -3.25 16.15
C THR A 59 -3.49 -3.20 15.23
N LEU A 60 -3.64 -2.52 14.09
CA LEU A 60 -2.52 -2.25 13.18
C LEU A 60 -1.44 -1.39 13.84
N ALA A 61 -1.85 -0.45 14.70
CA ALA A 61 -0.94 0.38 15.47
C ALA A 61 -0.07 -0.43 16.44
N GLU A 62 -0.66 -1.39 17.16
CA GLU A 62 0.07 -2.33 18.03
C GLU A 62 1.00 -3.23 17.24
N LEU A 63 0.55 -3.74 16.08
CA LEU A 63 1.39 -4.55 15.20
C LEU A 63 2.63 -3.79 14.76
N PHE A 64 2.45 -2.56 14.27
CA PHE A 64 3.54 -1.72 13.82
C PHE A 64 4.51 -1.38 14.96
N GLU A 65 3.98 -1.05 16.14
CA GLU A 65 4.79 -0.76 17.33
C GLU A 65 5.63 -1.98 17.76
N GLN A 66 5.05 -3.18 17.76
CA GLN A 66 5.81 -4.41 18.06
C GLN A 66 6.92 -4.67 17.05
N LEU A 67 6.64 -4.53 15.75
CA LEU A 67 7.64 -4.68 14.70
C LEU A 67 8.76 -3.65 14.84
N CYS A 68 8.42 -2.40 15.16
CA CYS A 68 9.42 -1.35 15.37
C CYS A 68 10.30 -1.60 16.60
N LYS A 69 9.76 -2.21 17.66
CA LYS A 69 10.55 -2.65 18.82
C LYS A 69 11.47 -3.82 18.46
N GLN A 70 10.97 -4.83 17.75
CA GLN A 70 11.73 -6.04 17.41
C GLN A 70 12.84 -5.79 16.37
N HIS A 71 12.63 -4.85 15.45
CA HIS A 71 13.53 -4.60 14.32
C HIS A 71 14.10 -3.19 14.32
N ARG A 72 14.21 -2.57 15.50
CA ARG A 72 14.53 -1.15 15.71
C ARG A 72 15.63 -0.60 14.80
N ASP A 73 16.75 -1.32 14.66
CA ASP A 73 17.93 -0.83 13.95
C ASP A 73 17.99 -1.27 12.47
N LYS A 74 17.01 -2.03 11.99
CA LYS A 74 16.92 -2.42 10.56
C LYS A 74 16.35 -1.28 9.73
N HIS A 75 16.76 -1.18 8.47
CA HIS A 75 16.18 -0.25 7.51
C HIS A 75 14.73 -0.61 7.18
N LEU A 76 13.87 0.41 7.08
CA LEU A 76 12.44 0.28 6.77
C LEU A 76 12.06 1.11 5.54
N LEU A 77 12.31 2.42 5.57
CA LEU A 77 11.95 3.33 4.47
C LEU A 77 13.22 3.83 3.79
N GLY A 78 13.24 3.81 2.46
CA GLY A 78 14.36 4.27 1.65
C GLY A 78 13.92 5.32 0.65
N THR A 79 14.56 6.48 0.65
CA THR A 79 14.22 7.61 -0.22
C THR A 79 15.47 8.09 -0.94
N ARG A 80 15.35 8.42 -2.23
CA ARG A 80 16.43 9.00 -3.01
C ARG A 80 16.32 10.51 -3.00
N LYS A 81 17.41 11.20 -2.68
CA LYS A 81 17.45 12.66 -2.75
C LYS A 81 17.33 13.14 -4.20
N LEU A 82 16.51 14.15 -4.42
CA LEU A 82 16.47 14.85 -5.70
C LEU A 82 17.73 15.71 -5.86
N ILE A 83 18.55 15.41 -6.87
CA ILE A 83 19.77 16.18 -7.17
C ILE A 83 19.44 17.33 -8.13
N SER A 84 18.83 17.02 -9.28
CA SER A 84 18.48 18.02 -10.28
C SER A 84 17.29 17.60 -11.13
N ARG A 85 16.66 18.58 -11.77
CA ARG A 85 15.60 18.41 -12.77
C ARG A 85 16.05 19.10 -14.04
N GLU A 86 16.03 18.39 -15.14
CA GLU A 86 16.42 18.89 -16.46
C GLU A 86 15.26 18.69 -17.41
N THR A 87 14.81 19.76 -18.05
CA THR A 87 13.78 19.68 -19.08
C THR A 87 14.45 19.45 -20.42
N GLU A 88 14.33 18.24 -20.96
CA GLU A 88 14.78 17.92 -22.31
C GLU A 88 13.61 18.12 -23.27
N VAL A 89 13.84 18.86 -24.36
CA VAL A 89 12.84 19.06 -25.42
C VAL A 89 13.24 18.18 -26.60
N THR A 90 12.43 17.18 -26.89
CA THR A 90 12.60 16.32 -28.06
C THR A 90 12.45 17.15 -29.34
N ALA A 91 13.09 16.72 -30.44
CA ALA A 91 12.97 17.36 -31.75
C ALA A 91 11.51 17.59 -32.21
N ASP A 92 10.57 16.78 -31.71
CA ASP A 92 9.13 16.89 -31.93
C ASP A 92 8.43 18.02 -31.12
N GLY A 93 9.16 18.81 -30.35
CA GLY A 93 8.62 19.87 -29.49
C GLY A 93 7.99 19.39 -28.17
N ARG A 94 8.07 18.08 -27.88
CA ARG A 94 7.62 17.50 -26.60
C ARG A 94 8.71 17.70 -25.54
N SER A 95 8.39 18.42 -24.46
CA SER A 95 9.24 18.53 -23.28
C SER A 95 9.00 17.36 -22.33
N PHE A 96 10.07 16.79 -21.78
CA PHE A 96 10.02 15.84 -20.69
C PHE A 96 10.95 16.29 -19.55
N GLU A 97 10.49 16.12 -18.33
CA GLU A 97 11.27 16.40 -17.13
C GLU A 97 12.08 15.16 -16.77
N LYS A 98 13.40 15.27 -16.89
CA LYS A 98 14.35 14.26 -16.46
C LYS A 98 14.80 14.56 -15.05
N VAL A 99 14.60 13.61 -14.16
CA VAL A 99 14.88 13.74 -12.75
C VAL A 99 16.16 12.98 -12.42
N HIS A 100 17.16 13.69 -11.90
CA HIS A 100 18.40 13.10 -11.42
C HIS A 100 18.28 12.86 -9.92
N LEU A 101 18.35 11.59 -9.54
CA LEU A 101 18.17 11.14 -8.16
C LEU A 101 19.50 10.60 -7.61
N GLY A 102 19.84 11.00 -6.39
CA GLY A 102 21.03 10.55 -5.68
C GLY A 102 20.88 9.17 -5.07
N ASP A 103 21.78 8.87 -4.13
CA ASP A 103 21.79 7.63 -3.37
C ASP A 103 20.59 7.51 -2.44
N TYR A 104 20.30 6.27 -2.04
CA TYR A 104 19.26 5.99 -1.07
C TYR A 104 19.69 6.41 0.34
N GLU A 105 18.82 7.17 0.99
CA GLU A 105 18.86 7.41 2.42
C GLU A 105 17.81 6.55 3.10
N TRP A 106 18.20 5.90 4.19
CA TRP A 106 17.37 4.93 4.88
C TRP A 106 16.98 5.40 6.27
N LEU A 107 15.70 5.28 6.58
CA LEU A 107 15.18 5.36 7.93
C LEU A 107 15.08 3.96 8.53
N THR A 108 15.56 3.81 9.75
CA THR A 108 15.38 2.59 10.52
C THR A 108 13.97 2.50 11.07
N TYR A 109 13.51 1.28 11.41
CA TYR A 109 12.23 1.08 12.10
C TYR A 109 12.07 1.99 13.33
N GLY A 110 13.13 2.11 14.15
CA GLY A 110 13.12 2.97 15.34
C GLY A 110 12.91 4.45 15.00
N LYS A 111 13.62 4.95 13.98
CA LYS A 111 13.47 6.34 13.53
C LYS A 111 12.12 6.60 12.88
N THR A 112 11.64 5.69 12.03
CA THR A 112 10.30 5.79 11.46
C THR A 112 9.24 5.81 12.56
N PHE A 113 9.37 4.98 13.60
CA PHE A 113 8.42 4.97 14.72
C PHE A 113 8.42 6.29 15.50
N GLU A 114 9.59 6.88 15.76
CA GLU A 114 9.72 8.21 16.38
C GLU A 114 8.97 9.27 15.56
N VAL A 115 9.19 9.31 14.24
CA VAL A 115 8.53 10.26 13.33
C VAL A 115 7.01 10.04 13.28
N VAL A 116 6.56 8.78 13.20
CA VAL A 116 5.13 8.42 13.24
C VAL A 116 4.47 8.88 14.54
N CYS A 117 5.15 8.72 15.68
CA CYS A 117 4.65 9.19 16.97
C CYS A 117 4.52 10.72 17.00
N SER A 118 5.54 11.43 16.53
CA SER A 118 5.50 12.89 16.43
C SER A 118 4.39 13.37 15.50
N PHE A 119 4.20 12.73 14.35
CA PHE A 119 3.12 13.05 13.41
C PHE A 119 1.75 12.83 14.05
N ALA A 120 1.54 11.70 14.73
CA ALA A 120 0.31 11.39 15.45
C ALA A 120 0.02 12.41 16.56
N SER A 121 1.04 12.85 17.30
CA SER A 121 0.91 13.94 18.28
C SER A 121 0.54 15.27 17.64
N GLY A 122 1.03 15.55 16.44
CA GLY A 122 0.64 16.72 15.64
C GLY A 122 -0.84 16.67 15.25
N LEU A 123 -1.32 15.52 14.75
CA LEU A 123 -2.74 15.32 14.42
C LEU A 123 -3.64 15.54 15.64
N ALA A 124 -3.26 15.01 16.80
CA ALA A 124 -4.00 15.21 18.04
C ALA A 124 -4.04 16.69 18.47
N GLN A 125 -2.94 17.43 18.31
CA GLN A 125 -2.89 18.87 18.61
C GLN A 125 -3.73 19.71 17.65
N LEU A 126 -3.84 19.29 16.38
CA LEU A 126 -4.73 19.90 15.39
C LEU A 126 -6.22 19.65 15.67
N GLY A 127 -6.55 18.88 16.71
CA GLY A 127 -7.92 18.67 17.17
C GLY A 127 -8.63 17.49 16.52
N HIS A 128 -7.90 16.61 15.82
CA HIS A 128 -8.48 15.39 15.28
C HIS A 128 -9.03 14.46 16.35
N LYS A 129 -10.20 13.91 16.10
CA LYS A 129 -10.87 12.95 16.98
C LYS A 129 -10.77 11.54 16.44
N ARG A 130 -10.95 10.58 17.35
CA ARG A 130 -11.06 9.17 17.00
C ARG A 130 -12.26 8.97 16.08
N GLU A 131 -12.17 8.00 15.18
CA GLU A 131 -13.22 7.62 14.23
C GLU A 131 -13.56 8.67 13.17
N GLU A 132 -12.77 9.74 13.11
CA GLU A 132 -12.79 10.66 11.98
C GLU A 132 -12.14 10.04 10.74
N ARG A 133 -12.36 10.69 9.61
CA ARG A 133 -11.83 10.28 8.31
C ARG A 133 -10.80 11.29 7.84
N ALA A 134 -9.71 10.80 7.25
CA ALA A 134 -8.69 11.63 6.61
C ALA A 134 -8.38 11.08 5.21
N ALA A 135 -8.15 11.96 4.25
CA ALA A 135 -7.70 11.57 2.93
C ALA A 135 -6.19 11.79 2.79
N ILE A 136 -5.50 10.84 2.16
CA ILE A 136 -4.09 10.99 1.80
C ILE A 136 -4.02 10.99 0.27
N PHE A 137 -3.61 12.13 -0.28
CA PHE A 137 -3.40 12.35 -1.71
C PHE A 137 -1.91 12.52 -1.98
N ALA A 138 -1.22 11.41 -2.16
CA ALA A 138 0.22 11.40 -2.41
C ALA A 138 0.63 10.18 -3.23
N ASP A 139 1.81 10.25 -3.83
CA ASP A 139 2.49 9.08 -4.37
C ASP A 139 2.92 8.13 -3.23
N THR A 140 3.32 6.91 -3.58
CA THR A 140 3.87 5.94 -2.61
C THR A 140 5.26 6.36 -2.13
N ARG A 141 5.30 7.33 -1.21
CA ARG A 141 6.52 7.88 -0.60
C ARG A 141 6.63 7.55 0.90
N GLU A 142 7.77 7.88 1.50
CA GLU A 142 7.99 7.71 2.93
C GLU A 142 6.98 8.48 3.78
N GLU A 143 6.63 9.70 3.38
CA GLU A 143 5.68 10.56 4.10
C GLU A 143 4.27 9.98 4.06
N TRP A 144 3.88 9.38 2.93
CA TRP A 144 2.61 8.66 2.79
C TRP A 144 2.52 7.51 3.81
N PHE A 145 3.59 6.72 3.94
CA PHE A 145 3.62 5.61 4.89
C PHE A 145 3.58 6.10 6.34
N ILE A 146 4.35 7.15 6.65
CA ILE A 146 4.39 7.77 7.98
C ILE A 146 3.01 8.30 8.37
N ALA A 147 2.36 9.05 7.47
CA ALA A 147 1.01 9.59 7.68
C ALA A 147 -0.01 8.47 7.91
N LEU A 148 0.02 7.41 7.10
CA LEU A 148 -0.86 6.26 7.25
C LEU A 148 -0.72 5.60 8.63
N GLN A 149 0.52 5.31 9.07
CA GLN A 149 0.77 4.71 10.38
C GLN A 149 0.34 5.64 11.53
N ALA A 150 0.53 6.95 11.37
CA ALA A 150 0.09 7.92 12.37
C ALA A 150 -1.44 7.98 12.48
N CYS A 151 -2.16 7.96 11.36
CA CYS A 151 -3.62 7.88 11.35
C CYS A 151 -4.13 6.62 12.06
N PHE A 152 -3.50 5.45 11.83
CA PHE A 152 -3.86 4.22 12.55
C PHE A 152 -3.67 4.35 14.07
N ARG A 153 -2.60 5.02 14.52
CA ARG A 153 -2.40 5.29 15.96
C ARG A 153 -3.45 6.22 16.56
N CYS A 154 -3.99 7.13 15.77
CA CYS A 154 -5.05 8.06 16.18
C CYS A 154 -6.47 7.49 16.03
N ASN A 155 -6.62 6.23 15.58
CA ASN A 155 -7.91 5.63 15.23
C ASN A 155 -8.67 6.44 14.15
N ILE A 156 -7.94 6.94 13.15
CA ILE A 156 -8.48 7.69 12.02
C ILE A 156 -8.66 6.74 10.84
N THR A 157 -9.81 6.79 10.19
CA THR A 157 -10.09 6.05 8.95
C THR A 157 -9.44 6.75 7.77
N VAL A 158 -8.56 6.06 7.05
CA VAL A 158 -7.80 6.65 5.95
C VAL A 158 -8.43 6.33 4.61
N VAL A 159 -8.56 7.35 3.77
CA VAL A 159 -8.92 7.26 2.35
C VAL A 159 -7.67 7.55 1.53
N THR A 160 -7.21 6.58 0.76
CA THR A 160 -6.03 6.77 -0.10
C THR A 160 -6.48 7.17 -1.50
N ILE A 161 -5.97 8.29 -2.00
CA ILE A 161 -6.29 8.81 -3.33
C ILE A 161 -4.99 8.92 -4.12
N TYR A 162 -4.94 8.33 -5.31
CA TYR A 162 -3.74 8.33 -6.14
C TYR A 162 -3.44 9.74 -6.67
N ALA A 163 -2.18 10.17 -6.57
CA ALA A 163 -1.73 11.47 -7.07
C ALA A 163 -1.70 11.60 -8.61
N SER A 164 -1.99 10.51 -9.32
CA SER A 164 -2.19 10.47 -10.77
C SER A 164 -3.63 10.79 -11.20
N LEU A 165 -4.57 10.85 -10.26
CA LEU A 165 -5.96 11.21 -10.56
C LEU A 165 -6.07 12.71 -10.87
N GLY A 166 -6.89 13.03 -11.87
CA GLY A 166 -7.23 14.41 -12.19
C GLY A 166 -8.10 15.06 -11.11
N GLU A 167 -8.20 16.38 -11.13
CA GLU A 167 -8.94 17.16 -10.14
C GLU A 167 -10.40 16.73 -10.01
N GLU A 168 -11.08 16.46 -11.13
CA GLU A 168 -12.47 16.00 -11.13
C GLU A 168 -12.65 14.68 -10.38
N ALA A 169 -11.73 13.73 -10.59
CA ALA A 169 -11.74 12.46 -9.87
C ALA A 169 -11.41 12.63 -8.38
N LEU A 170 -10.51 13.55 -8.03
CA LEU A 170 -10.21 13.90 -6.64
C LEU A 170 -11.46 14.46 -5.94
N CYS A 171 -12.13 15.44 -6.54
CA CYS A 171 -13.37 16.03 -6.03
C CYS A 171 -14.46 14.96 -5.86
N HIS A 172 -14.60 14.07 -6.84
CA HIS A 172 -15.55 12.96 -6.77
C HIS A 172 -15.25 12.04 -5.59
N SER A 173 -14.00 11.56 -5.44
CA SER A 173 -13.60 10.68 -4.34
C SER A 173 -13.79 11.32 -2.96
N LEU A 174 -13.54 12.62 -2.83
CA LEU A 174 -13.74 13.34 -1.55
C LEU A 174 -15.23 13.48 -1.21
N ASN A 175 -16.06 13.79 -2.20
CA ASN A 175 -17.51 13.88 -2.04
C ASN A 175 -18.11 12.52 -1.63
N GLU A 176 -17.68 11.41 -2.24
CA GLU A 176 -18.14 10.06 -1.88
C GLU A 176 -17.87 9.73 -0.40
N VAL A 177 -16.72 10.16 0.12
CA VAL A 177 -16.33 9.85 1.50
C VAL A 177 -16.87 10.87 2.51
N SER A 178 -17.73 11.80 2.05
CA SER A 178 -18.31 12.88 2.85
C SER A 178 -17.24 13.77 3.49
N LEU A 179 -16.12 13.97 2.78
CA LEU A 179 -15.06 14.89 3.14
C LEU A 179 -15.25 16.15 2.29
N PRO A 180 -16.08 17.12 2.71
CA PRO A 180 -16.31 18.33 1.93
C PRO A 180 -14.97 19.06 1.70
N LEU A 181 -14.61 19.23 0.43
CA LEU A 181 -13.47 20.03 0.02
C LEU A 181 -13.80 21.50 0.28
N SER A 182 -13.51 22.01 1.48
CA SER A 182 -13.41 23.46 1.66
C SER A 182 -12.07 23.90 1.09
N LEU A 183 -12.11 24.56 -0.08
CA LEU A 183 -10.94 25.10 -0.81
C LEU A 183 -10.03 26.01 0.04
N SER A 184 -10.48 26.43 1.22
CA SER A 184 -9.68 27.18 2.20
C SER A 184 -8.64 26.34 2.96
N ASN A 185 -8.72 25.01 2.98
CA ASN A 185 -7.89 24.17 3.85
C ASN A 185 -7.34 22.91 3.15
N LEU A 186 -6.75 23.06 1.96
CA LEU A 186 -5.83 22.04 1.43
C LEU A 186 -4.53 22.09 2.24
N VAL A 187 -4.55 21.54 3.46
CA VAL A 187 -3.39 21.52 4.33
C VAL A 187 -2.41 20.45 3.84
N CYS A 188 -1.46 20.88 3.00
CA CYS A 188 -0.18 20.19 2.79
C CYS A 188 0.60 20.19 4.12
N SER A 189 0.23 19.32 5.06
CA SER A 189 0.91 19.21 6.37
C SER A 189 2.11 18.27 6.29
N VAL A 190 3.13 18.72 5.56
CA VAL A 190 4.52 18.48 5.95
C VAL A 190 5.20 19.84 6.02
N MET A 191 4.72 20.72 6.91
CA MET A 191 5.55 21.64 7.71
C MET A 191 4.69 22.53 8.61
N LEU A 192 5.22 22.78 9.81
CA LEU A 192 4.73 23.69 10.83
C LEU A 192 4.33 25.07 10.27
N SER A 193 3.08 25.50 10.47
CA SER A 193 2.72 26.75 11.16
C SER A 193 1.20 26.91 11.19
N GLY A 194 0.69 27.47 12.28
CA GLY A 194 -0.69 27.35 12.72
C GLY A 194 -1.75 27.97 11.82
N CYS A 195 -2.94 27.36 11.85
CA CYS A 195 -4.21 28.06 11.66
C CYS A 195 -5.35 27.21 12.23
N THR A 196 -6.10 27.79 13.15
CA THR A 196 -7.28 27.23 13.81
C THR A 196 -8.54 27.65 13.05
N LEU A 197 -9.52 26.75 12.91
CA LEU A 197 -11.00 26.95 12.90
C LEU A 197 -11.79 26.12 11.86
N LEU A 198 -12.77 25.38 12.41
CA LEU A 198 -13.96 24.75 11.80
C LEU A 198 -13.80 23.31 11.28
N GLY A 199 -14.47 22.39 11.98
CA GLY A 199 -14.87 21.03 11.57
C GLY A 199 -14.05 20.42 10.42
N PHE A 200 -12.82 20.02 10.71
CA PHE A 200 -11.84 19.76 9.67
C PHE A 200 -11.77 18.29 9.26
N PHE A 201 -11.99 18.03 7.97
CA PHE A 201 -11.51 16.84 7.29
C PHE A 201 -10.20 17.20 6.59
N TYR A 202 -9.11 16.48 6.86
CA TYR A 202 -7.77 16.84 6.38
C TYR A 202 -7.36 16.01 5.16
N ILE A 203 -6.74 16.68 4.19
CA ILE A 203 -6.14 16.09 2.99
C ILE A 203 -4.62 16.23 3.13
N ILE A 204 -3.91 15.12 3.31
CA ILE A 204 -2.44 15.12 3.28
C ILE A 204 -2.02 15.09 1.81
N CYS A 205 -1.72 16.26 1.26
CA CYS A 205 -1.29 16.46 -0.12
C CYS A 205 0.23 16.67 -0.19
N GLN A 206 0.94 16.00 -1.10
CA GLN A 206 2.38 16.24 -1.34
C GLN A 206 2.66 16.83 -2.75
N LYS A 207 1.66 16.92 -3.62
CA LYS A 207 1.81 17.49 -4.95
C LYS A 207 1.36 18.96 -4.91
N ARG A 208 2.25 19.89 -5.23
CA ARG A 208 1.88 21.31 -5.41
C ARG A 208 0.87 21.37 -6.55
N ILE A 209 -0.40 21.64 -6.23
CA ILE A 209 -1.42 21.98 -7.23
C ILE A 209 -1.08 23.39 -7.69
N ASN A 210 -0.58 23.53 -8.93
CA ASN A 210 -0.26 24.81 -9.53
C ASN A 210 -1.55 25.35 -10.17
N TYR A 211 -2.17 26.35 -9.54
CA TYR A 211 -3.43 26.94 -9.99
C TYR A 211 -3.27 27.88 -11.20
N ASP A 212 -2.04 28.19 -11.61
CA ASP A 212 -1.77 29.23 -12.63
C ASP A 212 -1.81 28.75 -14.09
N ASN A 213 -1.94 27.44 -14.36
CA ASN A 213 -1.93 26.88 -15.72
C ASN A 213 -3.21 26.11 -16.09
N LEU A 214 -4.38 26.63 -15.69
CA LEU A 214 -5.70 26.02 -15.94
C LEU A 214 -6.25 26.30 -17.35
N GLY A 215 -5.45 26.07 -18.39
CA GLY A 215 -5.90 26.27 -19.78
C GLY A 215 -5.41 25.24 -20.80
N GLU A 216 -4.29 24.57 -20.58
CA GLU A 216 -3.63 23.80 -21.64
C GLU A 216 -2.78 22.63 -21.09
N ASP A 217 -3.40 21.68 -20.40
CA ASP A 217 -2.77 20.35 -20.27
C ASP A 217 -3.80 19.23 -20.29
N SER A 218 -4.70 19.29 -21.28
CA SER A 218 -5.42 18.12 -21.76
C SER A 218 -4.46 17.23 -22.56
N GLY A 219 -3.75 16.33 -21.87
CA GLY A 219 -3.22 15.12 -22.52
C GLY A 219 -1.73 14.82 -22.38
N LYS A 220 -0.97 15.46 -21.50
CA LYS A 220 0.43 15.04 -21.23
C LYS A 220 0.53 14.33 -19.90
N GLY A 221 0.22 13.04 -19.92
CA GLY A 221 0.64 12.10 -18.89
C GLY A 221 2.17 12.02 -18.86
N GLY A 222 2.80 12.89 -18.07
CA GLY A 222 4.19 12.73 -17.67
C GLY A 222 4.30 11.47 -16.85
N GLN A 223 4.76 10.38 -17.46
CA GLN A 223 5.14 9.16 -16.76
C GLN A 223 6.34 9.50 -15.87
N ILE A 224 6.07 9.73 -14.59
CA ILE A 224 7.09 9.63 -13.55
C ILE A 224 7.36 8.14 -13.41
N PHE A 225 8.36 7.64 -14.14
CA PHE A 225 8.92 6.33 -13.86
C PHE A 225 9.62 6.39 -12.50
N CYS A 226 9.19 5.52 -11.59
CA CYS A 226 9.87 5.25 -10.32
C CYS A 226 11.24 4.61 -10.58
#